data_AF-A0A9E4EVU1-F1
#
_entry.id   AF-A0A9E4EVU1-F1
#
_cell.length_a   1.000
_cell.length_b   1.000
_cell.length_c   1.000
_cell.angle_alpha   90.00
_cell.angle_beta   90.00
_cell.angle_gamma   90.00
#
_symmetry.space_group_name_H-M   'P 1'
#
loop_
_entity.id
_entity.type
_entity.pdbx_description
1 polymer ?
#
loop_
_entity_poly.entity_id
_entity_poly.type
_entity_poly.pdbx_seq_one_letter_code
_entity_poly.pdbx_strand_id
1 'polypeptide(L)'
;MLLHLMFPSVYHRLDSEQDVQLAVSRDGWNWVRPERKPIITLESDEGRYGCIRAAPNLVPLNGEEWGLPYDCRYSRHDHGPAELPEGEFRWAIWKRHRLVALEAPLEGRVTTIPRVCQGGQLRLNFQTKRAGWIKVEIVTPPIEPVESI
;
A
#
# COMPACT_ATOMS: atom_id res chain seq x y z
N MET A 1 14.68 8.29 11.86
CA MET A 1 13.87 7.08 12.14
C MET A 1 13.59 6.42 10.80
N LEU A 2 14.01 5.16 10.63
CA LEU A 2 13.75 4.38 9.41
C LEU A 2 12.35 3.76 9.51
N LEU A 3 11.63 3.72 8.39
CA LEU A 3 10.36 3.02 8.27
C LEU A 3 10.65 1.66 7.62
N HIS A 4 10.18 0.58 8.23
CA HIS A 4 10.27 -0.77 7.70
C HIS A 4 9.01 -1.10 6.91
N LEU A 5 9.20 -1.71 5.74
CA LEU A 5 8.13 -2.15 4.85
C LEU A 5 8.20 -3.66 4.70
N MET A 6 7.04 -4.29 4.60
CA MET A 6 6.89 -5.71 4.28
C MET A 6 5.73 -5.86 3.31
N PHE A 7 5.89 -6.77 2.35
CA PHE A 7 4.91 -7.08 1.32
C PHE A 7 4.41 -8.51 1.47
N PRO A 8 3.65 -8.82 2.54
CA PRO A 8 3.23 -10.20 2.80
C PRO A 8 2.26 -10.69 1.72
N SER A 9 2.44 -11.95 1.33
CA SER A 9 1.42 -12.70 0.60
C SER A 9 0.29 -13.07 1.54
N VAL A 10 -0.93 -12.62 1.23
CA VAL A 10 -2.13 -12.91 2.02
C VAL A 10 -3.03 -13.84 1.22
N TYR A 11 -3.32 -14.99 1.82
CA TYR A 11 -4.16 -16.02 1.22
C TYR A 11 -5.63 -15.87 1.66
N HIS A 12 -6.52 -15.89 0.68
CA HIS A 12 -7.97 -15.78 0.82
C HIS A 12 -8.62 -17.13 0.56
N ARG A 13 -9.00 -17.82 1.64
CA ARG A 13 -9.48 -19.21 1.59
C ARG A 13 -10.73 -19.42 0.74
N LEU A 14 -11.67 -18.46 0.76
CA LEU A 14 -12.94 -18.61 0.06
C LEU A 14 -12.73 -18.67 -1.46
N ASP A 15 -11.83 -17.84 -1.96
CA ASP A 15 -11.55 -17.73 -3.39
C ASP A 15 -10.34 -18.56 -3.81
N SER A 16 -9.58 -19.07 -2.85
CA SER A 16 -8.27 -19.69 -3.06
C SER A 16 -7.29 -18.74 -3.76
N GLU A 17 -7.43 -17.43 -3.54
CA GLU A 17 -6.56 -16.40 -4.13
C GLU A 17 -5.43 -16.01 -3.17
N GLN A 18 -4.32 -15.54 -3.72
CA GLN A 18 -3.22 -14.98 -2.94
C GLN A 18 -2.83 -13.61 -3.49
N ASP A 19 -2.98 -12.56 -2.67
CA ASP A 19 -2.57 -11.21 -3.03
C ASP A 19 -1.32 -10.76 -2.25
N VAL A 20 -0.77 -9.61 -2.63
CA VAL A 20 0.28 -8.93 -1.87
C VAL A 20 -0.31 -7.69 -1.22
N GLN A 21 -0.14 -7.55 0.09
CA GLN A 21 -0.56 -6.36 0.85
C GLN A 21 0.64 -5.58 1.37
N LEU A 22 0.40 -4.43 1.99
CA LEU A 22 1.43 -3.64 2.66
C LEU A 22 1.31 -3.77 4.18
N ALA A 23 2.43 -4.12 4.81
CA ALA A 23 2.62 -3.95 6.25
C ALA A 23 3.77 -2.95 6.50
N VAL A 24 3.60 -2.11 7.52
CA VAL A 24 4.57 -1.08 7.90
C VAL A 24 4.92 -1.21 9.38
N SER A 25 6.17 -0.91 9.72
CA SER A 25 6.66 -0.89 11.10
C SER A 25 7.69 0.22 11.29
N ARG A 26 7.78 0.76 12.51
CA ARG A 26 8.83 1.72 12.90
C ARG A 26 10.00 1.07 13.63
N ASP A 27 9.79 -0.11 14.17
CA ASP A 27 10.76 -0.82 15.02
C ASP A 27 11.16 -2.18 14.44
N GLY A 28 10.47 -2.67 13.40
CA GLY A 28 10.67 -3.99 12.80
C GLY A 28 9.98 -5.13 13.58
N TRP A 29 9.34 -4.82 14.70
CA TRP A 29 8.68 -5.80 15.59
C TRP A 29 7.17 -5.69 15.54
N ASN A 30 6.66 -4.46 15.67
CA ASN A 30 5.24 -4.16 15.68
C ASN A 30 4.81 -3.74 14.27
N TRP A 31 4.06 -4.60 13.62
CA TRP A 31 3.60 -4.41 12.25
C TRP A 31 2.12 -4.06 12.21
N VAL A 32 1.78 -3.06 11.41
CA VAL A 32 0.40 -2.73 11.09
C VAL A 32 0.19 -2.82 9.59
N ARG A 33 -0.99 -3.27 9.15
CA ARG A 33 -1.44 -3.17 7.76
C ARG A 33 -2.34 -1.96 7.64
N PRO A 34 -1.87 -0.82 7.07
CA PRO A 34 -2.66 0.41 7.00
C PRO A 34 -4.00 0.19 6.32
N GLU A 35 -3.98 -0.62 5.26
CA GLU A 35 -5.16 -1.18 4.61
C GLU A 35 -4.99 -2.70 4.48
N ARG A 36 -6.10 -3.43 4.57
CA ARG A 36 -6.13 -4.89 4.39
C ARG A 36 -6.60 -5.25 2.97
N LYS A 37 -6.01 -4.58 1.99
CA LYS A 37 -6.33 -4.70 0.57
C LYS A 37 -5.03 -4.95 -0.23
N PRO A 38 -5.13 -5.54 -1.42
CA PRO A 38 -3.97 -5.69 -2.31
C PRO A 38 -3.31 -4.33 -2.60
N ILE A 39 -1.98 -4.26 -2.49
CA ILE A 39 -1.19 -3.11 -2.98
C ILE A 39 -0.77 -3.30 -4.46
N ILE A 40 -0.83 -4.54 -4.94
CA ILE A 40 -0.68 -4.92 -6.35
C ILE A 40 -2.01 -5.52 -6.80
N THR A 41 -2.55 -5.05 -7.92
CA THR A 41 -3.80 -5.60 -8.48
C THR A 41 -3.59 -7.04 -8.95
N LEU A 42 -4.63 -7.87 -8.80
CA LEU A 42 -4.70 -9.22 -9.37
C LEU A 42 -5.11 -9.21 -10.85
N GLU A 43 -5.57 -8.07 -11.37
CA GLU A 43 -5.93 -7.93 -12.78
C GLU A 43 -4.69 -7.80 -13.68
N SER A 44 -4.79 -8.38 -14.86
CA SER A 44 -3.80 -8.32 -15.94
C SER A 44 -4.51 -8.15 -17.28
N ASP A 45 -3.75 -7.80 -18.32
CA ASP A 45 -4.30 -7.66 -19.68
C ASP A 45 -4.85 -8.98 -20.24
N GLU A 46 -4.35 -10.14 -19.75
CA GLU A 46 -4.75 -11.48 -20.19
C GLU A 46 -5.81 -12.13 -19.27
N GLY A 47 -6.31 -11.39 -18.28
CA GLY A 47 -7.29 -11.86 -17.31
C GLY A 47 -6.82 -11.63 -15.87
N ARG A 48 -7.23 -12.50 -14.94
CA ARG A 48 -6.97 -12.32 -13.51
C ARG A 48 -5.99 -13.38 -12.98
N TYR A 49 -4.98 -12.94 -12.24
CA TYR A 49 -4.09 -13.84 -11.52
C TYR A 49 -4.80 -14.47 -10.32
N GLY A 50 -4.57 -15.76 -10.10
CA GLY A 50 -4.99 -16.45 -8.88
C GLY A 50 -4.01 -16.23 -7.74
N CYS A 51 -2.71 -16.05 -8.02
CA CYS A 51 -1.68 -15.82 -7.02
C CYS A 51 -0.67 -14.78 -7.46
N ILE A 52 -0.32 -13.86 -6.55
CA ILE A 52 0.82 -12.95 -6.68
C ILE A 52 1.70 -13.04 -5.43
N ARG A 53 3.01 -13.02 -5.62
CA ARG A 53 4.00 -12.98 -4.53
C ARG A 53 5.08 -11.96 -4.82
N ALA A 54 5.32 -11.09 -3.83
CA ALA A 54 6.39 -10.12 -3.91
C ALA A 54 7.75 -10.82 -3.74
N ALA A 55 8.70 -10.45 -4.60
CA ALA A 55 10.10 -10.74 -4.35
C ALA A 55 10.64 -9.84 -3.21
N PRO A 56 11.77 -10.20 -2.60
CA PRO A 56 12.38 -9.35 -1.58
C PRO A 56 12.81 -7.98 -2.13
N ASN A 57 12.70 -6.96 -1.27
CA ASN A 57 13.17 -5.59 -1.44
C ASN A 57 12.40 -4.71 -2.44
N LEU A 58 11.95 -3.55 -1.94
CA LEU A 58 11.57 -2.42 -2.78
C LEU A 58 12.84 -1.66 -3.20
N VAL A 59 13.10 -1.56 -4.49
CA VAL A 59 14.36 -1.00 -5.03
C VAL A 59 14.10 0.27 -5.84
N PRO A 60 15.03 1.25 -5.84
CA PRO A 60 14.89 2.40 -6.72
C PRO A 60 15.17 1.95 -8.15
N LEU A 61 14.22 2.15 -9.07
CA LEU A 61 14.44 1.86 -10.49
C LEU A 61 15.18 3.00 -11.17
N ASN A 62 14.90 4.24 -10.76
CA ASN A 62 15.55 5.45 -11.22
C ASN A 62 15.42 6.58 -10.17
N GLY A 63 15.66 7.83 -10.58
CA GLY A 63 15.54 9.00 -9.71
C GLY A 63 14.12 9.27 -9.17
N GLU A 64 13.08 8.76 -9.82
CA GLU A 64 11.68 9.11 -9.57
C GLU A 64 10.82 7.91 -9.13
N GLU A 65 11.27 6.68 -9.33
CA GLU A 65 10.44 5.48 -9.21
C GLU A 65 11.04 4.42 -8.28
N TRP A 66 10.13 3.76 -7.56
CA TRP A 66 10.36 2.52 -6.82
C TRP A 66 9.78 1.35 -7.59
N GLY A 67 10.47 0.21 -7.57
CA GLY A 67 10.04 -1.04 -8.15
C GLY A 67 10.04 -2.16 -7.10
N LEU A 68 8.99 -2.96 -7.10
CA LEU A 68 8.95 -4.24 -6.40
C LEU A 68 8.78 -5.34 -7.45
N PRO A 69 9.74 -6.26 -7.60
CA PRO A 69 9.54 -7.41 -8.46
C PRO A 69 8.51 -8.33 -7.81
N TYR A 70 7.68 -8.97 -8.62
CA TYR A 70 6.75 -9.99 -8.15
C TYR A 70 6.61 -11.10 -9.19
N ASP A 71 6.31 -12.31 -8.71
CA ASP A 71 5.85 -13.40 -9.56
C ASP A 71 4.33 -13.49 -9.49
N CYS A 72 3.71 -13.83 -10.62
CA CYS A 72 2.27 -14.00 -10.72
C CYS A 72 1.93 -15.32 -11.43
N ARG A 73 0.81 -15.93 -11.04
CA ARG A 73 0.27 -17.15 -11.63
C ARG A 73 -1.23 -17.00 -11.83
N TYR A 74 -1.73 -17.47 -12.97
CA TYR A 74 -3.17 -17.54 -13.25
C TYR A 74 -3.88 -18.60 -12.40
N SER A 75 -3.18 -19.64 -11.96
CA SER A 75 -3.74 -20.67 -11.09
C SER A 75 -4.07 -20.12 -9.71
N ARG A 76 -5.23 -20.52 -9.15
CA ARG A 76 -5.53 -20.33 -7.74
C ARG A 76 -4.60 -21.19 -6.88
N HIS A 77 -4.49 -20.85 -5.60
CA HIS A 77 -3.50 -21.40 -4.68
C HIS A 77 -3.67 -22.90 -4.45
N ASP A 78 -4.90 -23.37 -4.25
CA ASP A 78 -5.17 -24.76 -3.90
C ASP A 78 -5.52 -25.63 -5.11
N HIS A 79 -6.08 -25.02 -6.16
CA HIS A 79 -6.58 -25.71 -7.34
C HIS A 79 -6.40 -24.85 -8.59
N GLY A 80 -6.17 -25.47 -9.74
CA GLY A 80 -6.19 -24.79 -11.03
C GLY A 80 -6.29 -25.78 -12.17
N PRO A 81 -7.00 -25.44 -13.28
CA PRO A 81 -6.90 -26.23 -14.49
C PRO A 81 -5.44 -26.29 -14.96
N ALA A 82 -5.01 -27.44 -15.48
CA ALA A 82 -3.64 -27.64 -15.95
C ALA A 82 -3.29 -26.75 -17.16
N GLU A 83 -4.30 -26.25 -17.88
CA GLU A 83 -4.18 -25.49 -19.13
C GLU A 83 -4.23 -23.96 -18.93
N LEU A 84 -3.64 -23.46 -17.86
CA LEU A 84 -3.52 -22.01 -17.65
C LEU A 84 -2.25 -21.46 -18.33
N PRO A 85 -2.25 -20.16 -18.70
CA PRO A 85 -1.03 -19.52 -19.20
C PRO A 85 0.11 -19.65 -18.18
N GLU A 86 1.34 -19.58 -18.68
CA GLU A 86 2.52 -19.56 -17.82
C GLU A 86 2.48 -18.37 -16.86
N GLY A 87 3.08 -18.55 -15.68
CA GLY A 87 3.27 -17.44 -14.76
C GLY A 87 4.30 -16.45 -15.29
N GLU A 88 4.23 -15.22 -14.80
CA GLU A 88 5.10 -14.15 -15.26
C GLU A 88 5.90 -13.55 -14.09
N PHE A 89 6.99 -12.88 -14.43
CA PHE A 89 7.69 -11.98 -13.53
C PHE A 89 7.46 -10.55 -13.97
N ARG A 90 6.95 -9.72 -13.07
CA ARG A 90 6.56 -8.34 -13.37
C ARG A 90 7.10 -7.38 -12.32
N TRP A 91 7.03 -6.08 -12.64
CA TRP A 91 7.36 -4.99 -11.73
C TRP A 91 6.09 -4.27 -11.32
N ALA A 92 5.90 -4.08 -10.02
CA ALA A 92 4.98 -3.08 -9.50
C ALA A 92 5.77 -1.79 -9.27
N ILE A 93 5.32 -0.68 -9.87
CA ILE A 93 6.06 0.58 -9.93
C ILE A 93 5.26 1.69 -9.26
N TRP A 94 5.91 2.43 -8.36
CA TRP A 94 5.34 3.61 -7.70
C TRP A 94 6.29 4.81 -7.83
N LYS A 95 5.74 6.02 -7.84
CA LYS A 95 6.57 7.23 -7.70
C LYS A 95 7.21 7.29 -6.31
N ARG A 96 8.41 7.87 -6.20
CA ARG A 96 9.32 7.86 -5.04
C ARG A 96 8.67 8.26 -3.70
N HIS A 97 7.61 9.05 -3.76
CA HIS A 97 6.89 9.56 -2.58
C HIS A 97 5.39 9.28 -2.61
N ARG A 98 4.96 8.26 -3.36
CA ARG A 98 3.54 7.90 -3.57
C ARG A 98 3.26 6.41 -3.40
N LEU A 99 4.06 5.69 -2.61
CA LEU A 99 3.79 4.29 -2.29
C LEU A 99 2.47 4.13 -1.54
N VAL A 100 2.16 5.07 -0.64
CA VAL A 100 0.87 5.21 0.04
C VAL A 100 0.49 6.69 0.01
N ALA A 101 -0.77 6.97 -0.32
CA ALA A 101 -1.34 8.29 -0.26
C ALA A 101 -2.80 8.20 0.17
N LEU A 102 -3.29 9.24 0.85
CA LEU A 102 -4.72 9.44 1.01
C LEU A 102 -5.21 10.20 -0.21
N GLU A 103 -6.22 9.66 -0.87
CA GLU A 103 -6.86 10.28 -2.02
C GLU A 103 -8.32 10.57 -1.71
N ALA A 104 -8.77 11.77 -2.07
CA ALA A 104 -10.16 12.18 -1.96
C ALA A 104 -10.56 12.86 -3.27
N PRO A 105 -11.66 12.44 -3.93
CA PRO A 105 -12.06 13.00 -5.22
C PRO A 105 -12.41 14.50 -5.19
N LEU A 106 -12.91 14.97 -4.04
CA LEU A 106 -13.36 16.35 -3.82
C LEU A 106 -12.79 16.94 -2.52
N GLU A 107 -13.24 16.43 -1.38
CA GLU A 107 -12.80 16.86 -0.05
C GLU A 107 -12.54 15.61 0.81
N GLY A 108 -11.50 15.67 1.63
CA GLY A 108 -11.14 14.61 2.55
C GLY A 108 -10.54 15.18 3.83
N ARG A 109 -10.75 14.47 4.94
CA ARG A 109 -10.20 14.83 6.24
C ARG A 109 -9.63 13.59 6.90
N VAL A 110 -8.51 13.76 7.58
CA VAL A 110 -7.90 12.71 8.39
C VAL A 110 -7.35 13.33 9.67
N THR A 111 -7.31 12.56 10.73
CA THR A 111 -6.60 12.90 11.96
C THR A 111 -5.51 11.88 12.19
N THR A 112 -4.30 12.35 12.51
CA THR A 112 -3.22 11.45 12.92
C THR A 112 -3.31 11.20 14.42
N ILE A 113 -2.92 10.00 14.85
CA ILE A 113 -2.68 9.75 16.28
C ILE A 113 -1.69 10.78 16.85
N PRO A 114 -1.90 11.29 18.08
CA PRO A 114 -1.03 12.30 18.68
C PRO A 114 0.44 11.90 18.65
N ARG A 115 1.31 12.86 18.31
CA ARG A 115 2.75 12.66 18.28
C ARG A 115 3.47 13.80 18.98
N VAL A 116 4.43 13.43 19.80
CA VAL A 116 5.43 14.37 20.32
C VAL A 116 6.42 14.63 19.19
N CYS A 117 6.38 15.84 18.62
CA CYS A 117 7.28 16.28 17.57
C CYS A 117 8.40 17.12 18.19
N GLN A 118 9.66 16.79 17.92
CA GLN A 118 10.82 17.54 18.43
C GLN A 118 11.14 18.81 17.62
N GLY A 119 10.43 19.08 16.51
CA GLY A 119 10.67 20.21 15.61
C GLY A 119 9.46 21.13 15.49
N GLY A 120 9.70 22.36 14.99
CA GLY A 120 8.67 23.39 14.81
C GLY A 120 8.09 23.52 13.39
N GLN A 121 8.40 22.58 12.49
CA GLN A 121 7.93 22.61 11.10
C GLN A 121 7.21 21.31 10.72
N LEU A 122 6.07 21.45 10.06
CA LEU A 122 5.35 20.36 9.40
C LEU A 122 5.59 20.44 7.89
N ARG A 123 6.07 19.35 7.30
CA ARG A 123 6.20 19.21 5.85
C ARG A 123 5.10 18.29 5.32
N LEU A 124 4.38 18.75 4.31
CA LEU A 124 3.28 18.01 3.68
C LEU A 124 3.67 17.66 2.24
N ASN A 125 3.55 16.38 1.88
CA ASN A 125 3.68 15.92 0.50
C ASN A 125 2.27 15.71 -0.09
N PHE A 126 1.66 16.80 -0.57
CA PHE A 126 0.29 16.78 -1.08
C PHE A 126 0.25 17.21 -2.55
N GLN A 127 -0.85 16.89 -3.22
CA GLN A 127 -1.14 17.35 -4.57
C GLN A 127 -2.65 17.55 -4.68
N THR A 128 -3.06 18.70 -5.22
CA THR A 128 -4.47 19.02 -5.46
C THR A 128 -4.72 19.34 -6.93
N LYS A 129 -5.98 19.34 -7.34
CA LYS A 129 -6.40 20.01 -8.58
C LYS A 129 -6.20 21.53 -8.44
N ARG A 130 -6.34 22.25 -9.56
CA ARG A 130 -6.22 23.73 -9.60
C ARG A 130 -7.15 24.36 -8.56
N ALA A 131 -6.64 25.35 -7.82
CA ALA A 131 -7.32 26.04 -6.72
C ALA A 131 -7.69 25.17 -5.50
N GLY A 132 -7.25 23.90 -5.45
CA GLY A 132 -7.35 23.08 -4.25
C GLY A 132 -6.38 23.54 -3.17
N TRP A 133 -6.69 23.19 -1.93
CA TRP A 133 -5.92 23.58 -0.75
C TRP A 133 -5.85 22.44 0.26
N ILE A 134 -4.93 22.56 1.22
CA ILE A 134 -4.85 21.70 2.39
C ILE A 134 -4.86 22.61 3.63
N LYS A 135 -5.67 22.25 4.62
CA LYS A 135 -5.70 22.92 5.93
C LYS A 135 -5.22 21.94 6.98
N VAL A 136 -4.38 22.43 7.88
CA VAL A 136 -3.90 21.68 9.03
C VAL A 136 -4.28 22.45 10.28
N GLU A 137 -4.70 21.72 11.30
CA GLU A 137 -4.95 22.24 12.63
C GLU A 137 -4.33 21.30 13.66
N ILE A 138 -3.87 21.85 14.77
CA ILE A 138 -3.51 21.06 15.95
C ILE A 138 -4.82 20.81 16.69
N VAL A 139 -5.22 19.55 16.79
CA VAL A 139 -6.40 19.17 17.58
C VAL A 139 -5.96 18.76 18.99
N THR A 140 -6.66 19.27 20.00
CA THR A 140 -6.67 18.61 21.32
C THR A 140 -7.30 17.24 21.11
N PRO A 141 -6.68 16.14 21.59
CA PRO A 141 -7.30 14.82 21.46
C PRO A 141 -8.71 14.88 22.05
N PRO A 142 -9.77 14.53 21.29
CA PRO A 142 -11.11 14.43 21.87
C PRO A 142 -11.10 13.36 22.97
N ILE A 143 -11.93 13.59 24.00
CA ILE A 143 -12.09 12.63 25.11
C ILE A 143 -12.73 11.32 24.61
N GLU A 144 -13.50 11.43 23.53
CA GLU A 144 -14.16 10.32 22.86
C GLU A 144 -13.41 9.90 21.58
N PRO A 145 -13.45 8.62 21.18
CA PRO A 145 -12.88 8.16 19.92
C PRO A 145 -13.44 8.95 18.73
N VAL A 146 -12.59 9.35 17.80
CA VAL A 146 -13.06 9.92 16.53
C VAL A 146 -13.81 8.82 15.77
N GLU A 147 -15.09 9.02 15.50
CA GLU A 147 -15.87 8.11 14.66
C GLU A 147 -15.19 7.97 13.30
N SER A 148 -14.95 6.72 12.90
CA SER A 148 -14.44 6.42 11.57
C SER A 148 -15.50 6.79 10.54
N ILE A 149 -15.17 7.75 9.66
CA ILE A 149 -15.95 8.11 8.47
C ILE A 149 -15.99 6.94 7.47
#